data_AF-A0A2N2HTM5-F1
#
_entry.id   AF-A0A2N2HTM5-F1
#
_cell.length_a   1.000
_cell.length_b   1.000
_cell.length_c   1.000
_cell.angle_alpha   90.00
_cell.angle_beta   90.00
_cell.angle_gamma   90.00
#
_symmetry.space_group_name_H-M   'P 1'
#
loop_
_entity.id
_entity.type
_entity.pdbx_description
1 polymer ?
#
loop_
_entity_poly.entity_id
_entity_poly.type
_entity_poly.pdbx_seq_one_letter_code
_entity_poly.pdbx_strand_id
1 'polypeptide(L)'
;MNWIHAMREDVRTVFRKDPAARSTLEVLMCYPGLHAIWMHRLAHALWKVRFFLIGRLVSHVSRFLTGIEIHPGARIGRRFFIDHGAGVVIGETAEIGDDVHLYQGVVLGGVTLQKKKRHPTLGNGVLVGAGTIVLGPITLGEGARIGASSLVLGDVPPRAVAVGVPARIGLGFSGKDLQELADNKLPDPIAEAFRFLGRQVETLEGRLSELEKQQGIAVELNGAFEEKRREIQRLFSPIHEEFSAGAGI
;
A
#
# COMPACT_ATOMS: atom_id res chain seq x y z
N MET A 1 30.11 0.31 5.27
CA MET A 1 29.42 0.10 3.97
C MET A 1 30.16 0.91 2.92
N ASN A 2 30.56 0.30 1.80
CA ASN A 2 31.13 1.06 0.69
C ASN A 2 30.01 1.84 0.00
N TRP A 3 30.01 3.17 0.14
CA TRP A 3 28.98 4.06 -0.41
C TRP A 3 28.81 3.92 -1.92
N ILE A 4 29.91 3.75 -2.64
CA ILE A 4 29.90 3.56 -4.09
C ILE A 4 29.17 2.27 -4.46
N HIS A 5 29.34 1.21 -3.66
CA HIS A 5 28.63 -0.04 -3.88
C HIS A 5 27.13 0.11 -3.65
N ALA A 6 26.71 0.83 -2.60
CA ALA A 6 25.30 1.08 -2.33
C ALA A 6 24.65 1.90 -3.45
N MET A 7 25.29 2.98 -3.91
CA MET A 7 24.76 3.79 -5.02
C MET A 7 24.63 2.97 -6.32
N ARG A 8 25.60 2.09 -6.61
CA ARG A 8 25.52 1.18 -7.77
C ARG A 8 24.35 0.20 -7.65
N GLU A 9 24.07 -0.32 -6.46
CA GLU A 9 22.90 -1.17 -6.23
C GLU A 9 21.58 -0.41 -6.41
N ASP A 10 21.51 0.82 -5.90
CA ASP A 10 20.31 1.65 -6.02
C ASP A 10 20.02 1.97 -7.50
N VAL A 11 21.03 2.39 -8.27
CA VAL A 11 20.89 2.64 -9.73
C VAL A 11 20.46 1.38 -10.48
N ARG A 12 21.06 0.22 -10.18
CA ARG A 12 20.63 -1.06 -10.79
C ARG A 12 19.19 -1.43 -10.44
N THR A 13 18.74 -1.05 -9.24
CA THR A 13 17.37 -1.30 -8.80
C THR A 13 16.37 -0.50 -9.62
N VAL A 14 16.71 0.73 -10.00
CA VAL A 14 15.88 1.55 -10.90
C VAL A 14 15.67 0.83 -12.23
N PHE A 15 16.74 0.43 -12.93
CA PHE A 15 16.62 -0.30 -14.20
C PHE A 15 15.84 -1.61 -14.11
N ARG A 16 15.83 -2.25 -12.94
CA ARG A 16 15.08 -3.49 -12.71
C ARG A 16 13.60 -3.26 -12.46
N LYS A 17 13.24 -2.13 -11.85
CA LYS A 17 11.87 -1.87 -11.37
C LYS A 17 11.10 -0.86 -12.21
N ASP A 18 11.79 0.04 -12.91
CA ASP A 18 11.19 1.08 -13.73
C ASP A 18 11.50 0.85 -15.21
N PRO A 19 10.51 0.41 -16.01
CA PRO A 19 10.64 0.25 -17.45
C PRO A 19 10.95 1.55 -18.22
N ALA A 20 10.69 2.72 -17.62
CA ALA A 20 10.93 4.01 -18.26
C ALA A 20 12.42 4.41 -18.23
N ALA A 21 13.23 3.81 -17.38
CA ALA A 21 14.65 4.13 -17.22
C ALA A 21 15.46 3.75 -18.47
N ARG A 22 15.98 4.73 -19.22
CA ARG A 22 16.68 4.47 -20.49
C ARG A 22 18.20 4.48 -20.36
N SER A 23 18.74 5.34 -19.51
CA SER A 23 20.19 5.52 -19.39
C SER A 23 20.67 5.83 -17.98
N THR A 24 21.94 5.52 -17.67
CA THR A 24 22.47 5.77 -16.32
C THR A 24 22.54 7.27 -16.02
N LEU A 25 22.84 8.10 -17.02
CA LEU A 25 22.90 9.56 -16.83
C LEU A 25 21.52 10.14 -16.48
N GLU A 26 20.47 9.67 -17.18
CA GLU A 26 19.09 10.01 -16.84
C GLU A 26 18.74 9.57 -15.42
N VAL A 27 19.06 8.34 -15.03
CA VAL A 27 18.82 7.85 -13.67
C VAL A 27 19.54 8.69 -12.62
N LEU A 28 20.78 9.09 -12.88
CA LEU A 28 21.57 9.91 -11.96
C LEU A 28 21.04 11.35 -11.85
N MET A 29 20.47 11.92 -12.90
CA MET A 29 20.07 13.34 -12.95
C MET A 29 18.59 13.58 -12.69
N CYS A 30 17.72 12.63 -13.03
CA CYS A 30 16.27 12.85 -13.12
C CYS A 30 15.45 11.97 -12.16
N TYR A 31 16.07 11.18 -11.27
CA TYR A 31 15.35 10.33 -10.31
C TYR A 31 15.38 10.92 -8.90
N PRO A 32 14.36 11.73 -8.51
CA PRO A 32 14.32 12.37 -7.19
C PRO A 32 14.28 11.35 -6.04
N GLY A 33 13.72 10.16 -6.28
CA GLY A 33 13.75 9.04 -5.32
C GLY A 33 15.16 8.63 -4.91
N LEU A 34 16.08 8.51 -5.88
CA LEU A 34 17.49 8.20 -5.60
C LEU A 34 18.18 9.33 -4.85
N HIS A 35 17.95 10.57 -5.29
CA HIS A 35 18.54 11.74 -4.64
C HIS A 35 18.13 11.84 -3.17
N ALA A 36 16.84 11.63 -2.87
CA ALA A 36 16.32 11.63 -1.51
C ALA A 36 16.94 10.54 -0.65
N ILE A 37 17.14 9.34 -1.19
CA ILE A 37 17.78 8.23 -0.47
C ILE A 37 19.23 8.57 -0.14
N TRP A 38 20.01 9.09 -1.09
CA TRP A 38 21.42 9.40 -0.85
C TRP A 38 21.60 10.55 0.14
N MET A 39 20.79 11.61 0.02
CA MET A 39 20.77 12.69 0.99
C MET A 39 20.30 12.22 2.37
N HIS A 40 19.31 11.32 2.44
CA HIS A 40 18.90 10.70 3.70
C HIS A 40 20.05 9.90 4.31
N ARG A 41 20.79 9.09 3.55
CA ARG A 41 21.92 8.32 4.09
C ARG A 41 22.98 9.25 4.70
N LEU A 42 23.20 10.43 4.11
CA LEU A 42 24.10 11.46 4.65
C LEU A 42 23.51 12.06 5.94
N ALA A 43 22.25 12.49 5.90
CA ALA A 43 21.54 13.04 7.06
C ALA A 43 21.50 12.05 8.23
N HIS A 44 21.28 10.76 7.95
CA HIS A 44 21.25 9.67 8.90
C HIS A 44 22.64 9.42 9.53
N ALA A 45 23.71 9.50 8.73
CA ALA A 45 25.06 9.42 9.26
C ALA A 45 25.35 10.55 10.26
N LEU A 46 25.01 11.80 9.90
CA LEU A 46 25.09 12.97 10.80
C LEU A 46 24.23 12.81 12.06
N TRP A 47 23.03 12.24 11.90
CA TRP A 47 22.12 11.97 13.00
C TRP A 47 22.72 10.97 14.02
N LYS A 48 23.38 9.91 13.54
CA LYS A 48 24.04 8.92 14.41
C LYS A 48 25.19 9.50 15.23
N VAL A 49 25.95 10.44 14.66
CA VAL A 49 27.02 11.14 15.38
C VAL A 49 26.52 12.34 16.21
N ARG A 50 25.19 12.47 16.38
CA ARG A 50 24.51 13.49 17.20
C ARG A 50 24.57 14.91 16.65
N PHE A 51 24.92 15.09 15.38
CA PHE A 51 24.80 16.38 14.66
C PHE A 51 23.36 16.60 14.18
N PHE A 52 22.42 16.63 15.13
CA PHE A 52 20.98 16.59 14.85
C PHE A 52 20.48 17.77 14.01
N LEU A 53 20.96 18.97 14.29
CA LEU A 53 20.58 20.17 13.54
C LEU A 53 21.00 20.06 12.07
N ILE A 54 22.25 19.69 11.81
CA ILE A 54 22.77 19.55 10.44
C ILE A 54 22.04 18.41 9.73
N GLY A 55 21.83 17.27 10.40
CA GLY A 55 21.03 16.17 9.85
C GLY A 55 19.62 16.62 9.45
N ARG A 56 18.96 17.46 10.26
CA ARG A 56 17.64 18.02 9.92
C ARG A 56 17.70 19.00 8.77
N LEU A 57 18.70 19.89 8.71
CA LEU A 57 18.89 20.81 7.59
C LEU A 57 19.08 20.05 6.28
N VAL A 58 19.92 19.01 6.25
CA VAL A 58 20.09 18.15 5.07
C VAL A 58 18.76 17.49 4.67
N SER A 59 17.98 16.97 5.63
CA SER A 59 16.66 16.40 5.31
C SER A 59 15.67 17.41 4.73
N HIS A 60 15.74 18.68 5.16
CA HIS A 60 14.87 19.75 4.64
C HIS A 60 15.29 20.21 3.25
N VAL A 61 16.60 20.32 2.99
CA VAL A 61 17.12 20.56 1.64
C VAL A 61 16.70 19.42 0.70
N SER A 62 16.84 18.17 1.15
CA SER A 62 16.37 17.00 0.41
C SER A 62 14.89 17.11 0.06
N ARG A 63 14.05 17.40 1.05
CA ARG A 63 12.60 17.60 0.86
C ARG A 63 12.31 18.70 -0.15
N PHE A 64 13.00 19.84 -0.05
CA PHE A 64 12.79 20.97 -0.97
C PHE A 64 13.13 20.60 -2.42
N LEU A 65 14.24 19.88 -2.65
CA LEU A 65 14.70 19.51 -3.98
C LEU A 65 13.89 18.36 -4.62
N THR A 66 13.39 17.43 -3.81
CA THR A 66 12.82 16.16 -4.30
C THR A 66 11.33 16.00 -4.04
N GLY A 67 10.74 16.80 -3.16
CA GLY A 67 9.36 16.60 -2.68
C GLY A 67 9.18 15.39 -1.75
N ILE A 68 10.27 14.72 -1.35
CA ILE A 68 10.26 13.54 -0.49
C ILE A 68 10.77 13.92 0.91
N GLU A 69 9.95 13.70 1.94
CA GLU A 69 10.33 13.94 3.33
C GLU A 69 10.78 12.64 4.01
N ILE A 70 12.06 12.56 4.39
CA ILE A 70 12.59 11.44 5.17
C ILE A 70 13.26 11.98 6.42
N HIS A 71 12.74 11.62 7.59
CA HIS A 71 13.36 12.01 8.85
C HIS A 71 14.75 11.37 8.98
N PRO A 72 15.80 12.09 9.43
CA PRO A 72 17.15 11.53 9.57
C PRO A 72 17.25 10.34 10.52
N GLY A 73 16.32 10.22 11.47
CA GLY A 73 16.22 9.10 12.42
C GLY A 73 15.71 7.79 11.82
N ALA A 74 15.04 7.83 10.66
CA ALA A 74 14.49 6.65 10.01
C ALA A 74 15.63 5.68 9.64
N ARG A 75 15.35 4.38 9.68
CA ARG A 75 16.30 3.33 9.30
C ARG A 75 15.88 2.73 7.97
N ILE A 76 16.76 2.80 6.98
CA ILE A 76 16.48 2.33 5.62
C ILE A 76 17.53 1.32 5.18
N GLY A 77 17.05 0.15 4.75
CA GLY A 77 17.83 -0.92 4.16
C GLY A 77 18.44 -0.59 2.79
N ARG A 78 18.81 -1.65 2.07
CA ARG A 78 19.44 -1.60 0.74
C ARG A 78 18.39 -1.73 -0.36
N ARG A 79 18.67 -1.19 -1.54
CA ARG A 79 17.79 -1.31 -2.73
C ARG A 79 16.37 -0.82 -2.45
N PHE A 80 16.25 0.14 -1.54
CA PHE A 80 15.01 0.85 -1.29
C PHE A 80 14.69 1.67 -2.54
N PHE A 81 13.47 1.56 -3.05
CA PHE A 81 13.07 2.21 -4.28
C PHE A 81 11.83 3.09 -4.00
N ILE A 82 11.94 4.36 -4.35
CA ILE A 82 10.84 5.31 -4.29
C ILE A 82 10.55 5.72 -5.73
N ASP A 83 9.40 5.28 -6.24
CA ASP A 83 8.95 5.62 -7.57
C ASP A 83 8.01 6.83 -7.54
N HIS A 84 8.20 7.76 -8.47
CA HIS A 84 7.46 9.03 -8.55
C HIS A 84 7.36 9.82 -7.24
N GLY A 85 8.34 9.71 -6.33
CA GLY A 85 8.21 9.94 -4.88
C GLY A 85 7.64 11.24 -4.30
N ALA A 86 7.16 12.20 -5.08
CA ALA A 86 6.50 13.40 -4.59
C ALA A 86 5.43 13.07 -3.52
N GLY A 87 5.48 13.77 -2.38
CA GLY A 87 4.53 13.59 -1.28
C GLY A 87 4.80 12.37 -0.39
N VAL A 88 5.88 11.61 -0.61
CA VAL A 88 6.29 10.56 0.32
C VAL A 88 6.78 11.16 1.63
N VAL A 89 6.27 10.65 2.76
CA VAL A 89 6.62 11.10 4.12
C VAL A 89 7.01 9.90 4.98
N ILE A 90 8.26 9.89 5.46
CA ILE A 90 8.81 8.80 6.29
C ILE A 90 9.23 9.37 7.65
N GLY A 91 8.52 8.97 8.70
CA GLY A 91 8.73 9.51 10.04
C GLY A 91 9.94 8.95 10.79
N GLU A 92 10.28 9.59 11.92
CA GLU A 92 11.53 9.42 12.66
C GLU A 92 11.87 7.98 13.04
N THR A 93 10.88 7.21 13.50
CA THR A 93 11.11 5.87 14.03
C THR A 93 10.72 4.80 13.02
N ALA A 94 10.58 5.15 11.74
CA ALA A 94 10.26 4.19 10.70
C ALA A 94 11.47 3.27 10.48
N GLU A 95 11.19 1.99 10.27
CA GLU A 95 12.20 0.99 9.95
C GLU A 95 11.80 0.33 8.64
N ILE A 96 12.67 0.38 7.64
CA ILE A 96 12.41 -0.09 6.29
C ILE A 96 13.49 -1.10 5.94
N GLY A 97 13.06 -2.32 5.60
CA GLY A 97 13.92 -3.42 5.18
C GLY A 97 14.54 -3.21 3.79
N ASP A 98 15.16 -4.28 3.29
CA ASP A 98 15.79 -4.33 1.96
C ASP A 98 14.73 -4.53 0.86
N ASP A 99 15.02 -4.07 -0.36
CA ASP A 99 14.20 -4.24 -1.57
C ASP A 99 12.76 -3.69 -1.49
N VAL A 100 12.45 -2.87 -0.49
CA VAL A 100 11.15 -2.20 -0.33
C VAL A 100 10.89 -1.22 -1.49
N HIS A 101 9.64 -1.15 -1.93
CA HIS A 101 9.16 -0.25 -2.99
C HIS A 101 8.01 0.63 -2.48
N LEU A 102 8.17 1.94 -2.51
CA LEU A 102 7.09 2.90 -2.27
C LEU A 102 6.80 3.69 -3.55
N TYR A 103 5.52 3.93 -3.81
CA TYR A 103 5.08 4.89 -4.82
C TYR A 103 4.88 6.29 -4.23
N GLN A 104 4.51 7.26 -5.08
CA GLN A 104 4.22 8.63 -4.70
C GLN A 104 3.18 8.74 -3.58
N GLY A 105 3.26 9.79 -2.77
CA GLY A 105 2.26 10.10 -1.76
C GLY A 105 2.16 9.12 -0.58
N VAL A 106 3.06 8.14 -0.47
CA VAL A 106 3.04 7.19 0.65
C VAL A 106 3.45 7.86 1.96
N VAL A 107 2.65 7.66 3.01
CA VAL A 107 2.92 8.20 4.36
C VAL A 107 3.16 7.08 5.36
N LEU A 108 4.34 7.07 5.98
CA LEU A 108 4.70 6.23 7.12
C LEU A 108 4.65 7.08 8.40
N GLY A 109 3.45 7.24 8.95
CA GLY A 109 3.10 8.24 9.96
C GLY A 109 3.03 7.71 11.39
N GLY A 110 3.09 8.63 12.35
CA GLY A 110 2.94 8.34 13.78
C GLY A 110 1.54 8.63 14.31
N VAL A 111 1.13 7.92 15.36
CA VAL A 111 -0.19 8.09 16.01
C VAL A 111 -0.11 8.66 17.43
N THR A 112 1.10 8.92 17.95
CA THR A 112 1.31 9.38 19.33
C THR A 112 2.33 10.50 19.40
N LEU A 113 2.15 11.41 20.37
CA LEU A 113 3.10 12.49 20.68
C LEU A 113 4.26 12.01 21.57
N GLN A 114 4.18 10.79 22.11
CA GLN A 114 5.24 10.24 22.95
C GLN A 114 6.50 9.96 22.13
N LYS A 115 7.67 10.28 22.69
CA LYS A 115 9.00 10.01 22.09
C LYS A 115 9.39 8.53 22.21
N LYS A 116 8.58 7.65 21.62
CA LYS A 116 8.79 6.20 21.52
C LYS A 116 8.63 5.74 20.07
N LYS A 117 8.85 4.45 19.80
CA LYS A 117 8.52 3.82 18.50
C LYS A 117 7.04 4.08 18.21
N ARG A 118 6.79 4.80 17.12
CA ARG A 118 5.46 5.31 16.76
C ARG A 118 5.14 5.27 15.28
N HIS A 119 6.13 4.98 14.45
CA HIS A 119 6.00 4.86 12.99
C HIS A 119 6.12 3.38 12.57
N PRO A 120 5.72 3.03 11.35
CA PRO A 120 5.68 1.65 10.88
C PRO A 120 7.04 0.96 10.78
N THR A 121 7.03 -0.37 10.72
CA THR A 121 8.15 -1.22 10.33
C THR A 121 7.77 -2.00 9.07
N LEU A 122 8.57 -1.91 8.02
CA LEU A 122 8.38 -2.60 6.75
C LEU A 122 9.43 -3.69 6.62
N GLY A 123 8.99 -4.94 6.47
CA GLY A 123 9.85 -6.07 6.16
C GLY A 123 10.47 -5.98 4.77
N ASN A 124 11.36 -6.93 4.45
CA ASN A 124 12.03 -6.94 3.15
C ASN A 124 11.02 -7.14 2.00
N GLY A 125 11.28 -6.54 0.85
CA GLY A 125 10.46 -6.73 -0.36
C GLY A 125 9.02 -6.22 -0.26
N VAL A 126 8.66 -5.47 0.79
CA VAL A 126 7.34 -4.85 0.90
C VAL A 126 7.12 -3.86 -0.24
N LEU A 127 5.91 -3.85 -0.80
CA LEU A 127 5.49 -2.87 -1.80
C LEU A 127 4.28 -2.10 -1.29
N VAL A 128 4.34 -0.78 -1.38
CA VAL A 128 3.27 0.11 -0.94
C VAL A 128 2.80 0.98 -2.10
N GLY A 129 1.55 0.79 -2.52
CA GLY A 129 0.92 1.51 -3.62
C GLY A 129 0.78 3.01 -3.36
N ALA A 130 0.59 3.77 -4.44
CA ALA A 130 0.52 5.23 -4.42
C ALA A 130 -0.52 5.76 -3.43
N GLY A 131 -0.22 6.85 -2.73
CA GLY A 131 -1.15 7.53 -1.82
C GLY A 131 -1.53 6.76 -0.55
N THR A 132 -0.89 5.62 -0.29
CA THR A 132 -1.18 4.81 0.90
C THR A 132 -0.70 5.48 2.18
N ILE A 133 -1.51 5.42 3.23
CA ILE A 133 -1.18 5.92 4.56
C ILE A 133 -1.07 4.75 5.53
N VAL A 134 0.10 4.57 6.15
CA VAL A 134 0.38 3.55 7.16
C VAL A 134 0.68 4.24 8.48
N LEU A 135 -0.17 4.03 9.49
CA LEU A 135 -0.12 4.78 10.74
C LEU A 135 0.19 3.90 11.95
N GLY A 136 1.15 4.36 12.75
CA GLY A 136 1.46 3.78 14.05
C GLY A 136 2.62 2.80 14.03
N PRO A 137 2.98 2.24 15.21
CA PRO A 137 4.06 1.26 15.33
C PRO A 137 3.64 -0.14 14.88
N ILE A 138 3.08 -0.23 13.67
CA ILE A 138 2.60 -1.48 13.04
C ILE A 138 3.65 -2.06 12.10
N THR A 139 3.55 -3.35 11.83
CA THR A 139 4.47 -4.10 11.00
C THR A 139 3.81 -4.55 9.70
N LEU A 140 4.42 -4.23 8.57
CA LEU A 140 4.14 -4.86 7.29
C LEU A 140 5.15 -6.00 7.10
N GLY A 141 4.68 -7.24 7.13
CA GLY A 141 5.53 -8.42 7.03
C GLY A 141 6.27 -8.51 5.70
N GLU A 142 7.31 -9.34 5.65
CA GLU A 142 8.14 -9.54 4.47
C GLU A 142 7.29 -9.88 3.22
N GLY A 143 7.55 -9.17 2.11
CA GLY A 143 6.85 -9.35 0.85
C GLY A 143 5.37 -8.96 0.87
N ALA A 144 4.87 -8.34 1.94
CA ALA A 144 3.50 -7.83 1.97
C ALA A 144 3.29 -6.75 0.91
N ARG A 145 2.09 -6.70 0.34
CA ARG A 145 1.72 -5.66 -0.64
C ARG A 145 0.49 -4.90 -0.21
N ILE A 146 0.59 -3.59 -0.31
CA ILE A 146 -0.48 -2.68 0.06
C ILE A 146 -1.00 -2.01 -1.21
N GLY A 147 -2.31 -2.12 -1.45
CA GLY A 147 -2.95 -1.46 -2.59
C GLY A 147 -2.88 0.06 -2.48
N ALA A 148 -2.93 0.75 -3.62
CA ALA A 148 -2.95 2.21 -3.66
C ALA A 148 -4.12 2.79 -2.83
N SER A 149 -3.92 4.00 -2.31
CA SER A 149 -4.91 4.75 -1.52
C SER A 149 -5.47 4.00 -0.31
N SER A 150 -4.72 3.05 0.25
CA SER A 150 -5.16 2.29 1.43
C SER A 150 -4.81 3.02 2.73
N LEU A 151 -5.61 2.81 3.78
CA LEU A 151 -5.34 3.29 5.14
C LEU A 151 -5.04 2.10 6.06
N VAL A 152 -3.75 1.85 6.34
CA VAL A 152 -3.32 0.71 7.15
C VAL A 152 -3.17 1.12 8.61
N LEU A 153 -3.99 0.50 9.47
CA LEU A 153 -4.06 0.78 10.91
C LEU A 153 -3.66 -0.42 11.79
N GLY A 154 -3.30 -1.54 11.18
CA GLY A 154 -2.92 -2.78 11.87
C GLY A 154 -1.83 -3.54 11.12
N ASP A 155 -1.26 -4.54 11.77
CA ASP A 155 -0.20 -5.38 11.20
C ASP A 155 -0.71 -6.13 9.96
N VAL A 156 0.17 -6.26 8.95
CA VAL A 156 -0.08 -7.03 7.74
C VAL A 156 0.86 -8.23 7.72
N PRO A 157 0.35 -9.47 7.68
CA PRO A 157 1.19 -10.67 7.65
C PRO A 157 2.16 -10.70 6.46
N PRO A 158 3.27 -11.45 6.57
CA PRO A 158 4.18 -11.65 5.45
C PRO A 158 3.46 -12.19 4.21
N ARG A 159 3.79 -11.64 3.04
CA ARG A 159 3.25 -12.01 1.72
C ARG A 159 1.72 -11.87 1.60
N ALA A 160 1.08 -11.13 2.50
CA ALA A 160 -0.34 -10.81 2.39
C ALA A 160 -0.58 -9.56 1.54
N VAL A 161 -1.81 -9.45 1.00
CA VAL A 161 -2.28 -8.27 0.28
C VAL A 161 -3.31 -7.54 1.14
N ALA A 162 -3.09 -6.25 1.40
CA ALA A 162 -4.02 -5.41 2.16
C ALA A 162 -4.48 -4.20 1.34
N VAL A 163 -5.78 -3.93 1.33
CA VAL A 163 -6.40 -2.89 0.50
C VAL A 163 -7.54 -2.17 1.22
N GLY A 164 -7.83 -0.93 0.83
CA GLY A 164 -9.02 -0.19 1.25
C GLY A 164 -8.82 0.73 2.45
N VAL A 165 -9.92 1.35 2.90
CA VAL A 165 -9.93 2.36 3.97
C VAL A 165 -11.04 2.04 4.99
N PRO A 166 -10.69 1.58 6.21
CA PRO A 166 -9.39 1.06 6.62
C PRO A 166 -9.04 -0.25 5.91
N ALA A 167 -7.74 -0.53 5.76
CA ALA A 167 -7.25 -1.66 4.99
C ALA A 167 -7.71 -3.00 5.59
N ARG A 168 -8.00 -3.95 4.71
CA ARG A 168 -8.37 -5.32 5.03
C ARG A 168 -7.50 -6.27 4.20
N ILE A 169 -7.15 -7.40 4.80
CA ILE A 169 -6.40 -8.45 4.12
C ILE A 169 -7.37 -9.17 3.18
N GLY A 170 -7.04 -9.24 1.89
CA GLY A 170 -7.84 -9.98 0.91
C GLY A 170 -7.79 -11.49 1.21
N LEU A 171 -8.95 -12.13 1.26
CA LEU A 171 -9.03 -13.60 1.31
C LEU A 171 -8.67 -14.15 -0.08
N GLY A 172 -7.89 -15.24 -0.14
CA GLY A 172 -7.65 -15.97 -1.38
C GLY A 172 -6.50 -15.51 -2.28
N PHE A 173 -5.75 -14.45 -1.94
CA PHE A 173 -4.58 -14.05 -2.73
C PHE A 173 -3.37 -14.91 -2.35
N SER A 174 -2.92 -15.72 -3.31
CA SER A 174 -1.73 -16.56 -3.22
C SER A 174 -0.49 -15.77 -3.65
N GLY A 175 0.70 -16.27 -3.27
CA GLY A 175 1.98 -15.64 -3.60
C GLY A 175 2.30 -15.48 -5.10
N LYS A 176 1.44 -15.99 -6.01
CA LYS A 176 1.54 -15.78 -7.46
C LYS A 176 0.80 -14.51 -7.92
N ASP A 177 -0.39 -14.25 -7.40
CA ASP A 177 -1.19 -13.03 -7.64
C ASP A 177 -0.43 -11.77 -7.22
N LEU A 178 0.54 -11.98 -6.34
CA LEU A 178 1.52 -11.02 -5.97
C LEU A 178 2.24 -10.43 -7.21
N GLN A 179 2.85 -11.19 -8.11
CA GLN A 179 3.57 -10.60 -9.25
C GLN A 179 2.65 -9.77 -10.18
N GLU A 180 1.36 -10.15 -10.23
CA GLU A 180 0.29 -9.53 -11.02
C GLU A 180 -0.41 -8.34 -10.35
N LEU A 181 -0.02 -7.90 -9.15
CA LEU A 181 -0.62 -6.70 -8.53
C LEU A 181 -0.37 -5.40 -9.32
N ALA A 182 0.46 -5.46 -10.37
CA ALA A 182 0.60 -4.43 -11.38
C ALA A 182 -0.54 -4.40 -12.42
N ASP A 183 -1.35 -5.47 -12.52
CA ASP A 183 -2.36 -5.69 -13.58
C ASP A 183 -3.79 -5.33 -13.15
N ASN A 184 -3.97 -4.39 -12.21
CA ASN A 184 -5.28 -3.91 -11.72
C ASN A 184 -6.18 -4.96 -11.02
N LYS A 185 -5.66 -6.13 -10.63
CA LYS A 185 -6.43 -7.18 -9.93
C LYS A 185 -6.24 -7.11 -8.41
N LEU A 186 -6.82 -6.10 -7.76
CA LEU A 186 -6.84 -6.00 -6.30
C LEU A 186 -8.03 -6.78 -5.70
N PRO A 187 -7.88 -7.39 -4.51
CA PRO A 187 -9.03 -7.92 -3.79
C PRO A 187 -10.06 -6.82 -3.51
N ASP A 188 -11.34 -7.19 -3.45
CA ASP A 188 -12.36 -6.38 -2.80
C ASP A 188 -12.95 -7.18 -1.62
N PRO A 189 -12.35 -7.05 -0.42
CA PRO A 189 -12.81 -7.77 0.78
C PRO A 189 -14.24 -7.40 1.17
N ILE A 190 -14.69 -6.19 0.84
CA ILE A 190 -16.04 -5.71 1.17
C ILE A 190 -17.04 -6.39 0.23
N ALA A 191 -16.80 -6.35 -1.08
CA ALA A 191 -17.66 -7.04 -2.03
C ALA A 191 -17.67 -8.56 -1.80
N GLU A 192 -16.55 -9.16 -1.38
CA GLU A 192 -16.49 -10.57 -1.02
C GLU A 192 -17.37 -10.89 0.20
N ALA A 193 -17.32 -10.05 1.24
CA ALA A 193 -18.19 -10.19 2.41
C ALA A 193 -19.68 -10.05 2.04
N PHE A 194 -20.04 -9.07 1.19
CA PHE A 194 -21.42 -8.91 0.70
C PHE A 194 -21.88 -10.11 -0.14
N ARG A 195 -21.02 -10.65 -1.02
CA ARG A 195 -21.33 -11.88 -1.78
C ARG A 195 -21.52 -13.08 -0.87
N PHE A 196 -20.74 -13.19 0.20
CA PHE A 196 -20.90 -14.26 1.18
C PHE A 196 -22.23 -14.13 1.95
N LEU A 197 -22.55 -12.94 2.46
CA LEU A 197 -23.82 -12.68 3.14
C LEU A 197 -25.02 -12.87 2.20
N GLY A 198 -24.94 -12.40 0.96
CA GLY A 198 -25.97 -12.59 -0.05
C GLY A 198 -26.30 -14.06 -0.27
N ARG A 199 -25.27 -14.92 -0.39
CA ARG A 199 -25.46 -16.39 -0.50
C ARG A 199 -26.11 -17.00 0.75
N GLN A 200 -25.76 -16.53 1.94
CA GLN A 200 -26.42 -16.99 3.17
C GLN A 200 -27.89 -16.60 3.22
N VAL A 201 -28.21 -15.35 2.86
CA VAL A 201 -29.60 -14.86 2.80
C VAL A 201 -30.40 -15.67 1.80
N GLU A 202 -29.88 -15.89 0.59
CA GLU A 202 -30.53 -16.70 -0.45
C GLU A 202 -30.81 -18.15 0.02
N THR A 203 -29.86 -18.72 0.76
CA THR A 203 -30.03 -20.05 1.36
C THR A 203 -31.13 -20.05 2.43
N LEU A 204 -31.20 -19.01 3.26
CA LEU A 204 -32.22 -18.88 4.30
C LEU A 204 -33.61 -18.62 3.71
N GLU A 205 -33.71 -17.76 2.70
CA GLU A 205 -34.95 -17.50 1.95
C GLU A 205 -35.49 -18.78 1.29
N GLY A 206 -34.61 -19.58 0.68
CA GLY A 206 -34.99 -20.88 0.11
C GLY A 206 -35.58 -21.84 1.15
N ARG A 207 -34.93 -21.95 2.32
CA ARG A 207 -35.43 -22.78 3.44
C ARG A 207 -36.74 -22.25 4.03
N LEU A 208 -36.89 -20.93 4.14
CA LEU A 208 -38.10 -20.32 4.65
C LEU A 208 -39.28 -20.54 3.70
N SER A 209 -39.07 -20.37 2.40
CA SER A 209 -40.10 -20.64 1.37
C SER A 209 -40.58 -22.09 1.40
N GLU A 210 -39.67 -23.04 1.66
CA GLU A 210 -40.03 -24.45 1.81
C GLU A 210 -40.89 -24.71 3.05
N LEU A 211 -40.58 -24.08 4.18
CA LEU A 211 -41.37 -24.14 5.42
C LEU A 211 -42.74 -23.45 5.29
N GLU A 212 -42.80 -22.29 4.65
CA GLU A 212 -44.03 -21.54 4.40
C GLU A 212 -45.01 -22.36 3.55
N LYS A 213 -44.51 -23.04 2.51
CA LYS A 213 -45.31 -23.97 1.70
C LYS A 213 -45.84 -25.14 2.51
N GLN A 214 -45.04 -25.69 3.43
CA GLN A 214 -45.48 -26.78 4.31
C GLN A 214 -46.57 -26.35 5.31
N GLN A 215 -46.52 -25.10 5.78
CA GLN A 215 -47.48 -24.57 6.75
C GLN A 215 -48.68 -23.83 6.10
N GLY A 216 -48.69 -23.70 4.78
CA GLY A 216 -49.76 -23.01 4.04
C GLY A 216 -49.78 -21.49 4.26
N ILE A 217 -48.64 -20.90 4.64
CA ILE A 217 -48.50 -19.46 4.87
C ILE A 217 -48.14 -18.81 3.54
N ALA A 218 -48.97 -17.89 3.05
CA ALA A 218 -48.67 -17.05 1.90
C ALA A 218 -48.12 -15.71 2.38
N VAL A 219 -46.85 -15.43 2.07
CA VAL A 219 -46.20 -14.15 2.39
C VAL A 219 -46.05 -13.33 1.11
N GLU A 220 -46.61 -12.13 1.06
CA GLU A 220 -46.32 -11.15 0.02
C GLU A 220 -44.96 -10.49 0.31
N LEU A 221 -43.98 -10.74 -0.56
CA LEU A 221 -42.71 -10.02 -0.54
C LEU A 221 -42.90 -8.59 -1.03
N ASN A 222 -42.34 -7.63 -0.30
CA ASN A 222 -42.41 -6.21 -0.67
C ASN A 222 -41.57 -5.96 -1.93
N GLY A 223 -42.22 -5.72 -3.08
CA GLY A 223 -41.55 -5.57 -4.38
C GLY A 223 -40.47 -4.49 -4.45
N ALA A 224 -40.58 -3.44 -3.62
CA ALA A 224 -39.56 -2.39 -3.52
C ALA A 224 -38.22 -2.90 -2.96
N PHE A 225 -38.24 -3.94 -2.11
CA PHE A 225 -37.04 -4.55 -1.53
C PHE A 225 -36.28 -5.40 -2.56
N GLU A 226 -37.02 -6.17 -3.38
CA GLU A 226 -36.47 -6.97 -4.48
C GLU A 226 -35.75 -6.10 -5.52
N GLU A 227 -36.34 -4.95 -5.87
CA GLU A 227 -35.74 -4.01 -6.80
C GLU A 227 -34.43 -3.42 -6.25
N LYS A 228 -34.45 -2.99 -4.98
CA LYS A 228 -33.26 -2.49 -4.27
C LYS A 228 -32.15 -3.55 -4.18
N ARG A 229 -32.50 -4.81 -3.93
CA ARG A 229 -31.56 -5.94 -3.89
C ARG A 229 -30.85 -6.11 -5.24
N ARG A 230 -31.59 -6.07 -6.35
CA ARG A 230 -31.01 -6.17 -7.70
C ARG A 230 -30.11 -4.99 -8.04
N GLU A 231 -30.50 -3.78 -7.64
CA GLU A 231 -29.68 -2.57 -7.80
C GLU A 231 -28.32 -2.73 -7.09
N ILE A 232 -28.32 -3.15 -5.83
CA ILE A 232 -27.10 -3.37 -5.05
C ILE A 232 -26.25 -4.51 -5.63
N GLN A 233 -26.87 -5.63 -6.04
CA GLN A 233 -26.13 -6.74 -6.67
C GLN A 233 -25.44 -6.31 -7.98
N ARG A 234 -26.04 -5.39 -8.76
CA ARG A 234 -25.39 -4.81 -9.95
C ARG A 234 -24.20 -3.94 -9.59
N LEU A 235 -24.33 -3.09 -8.56
CA LEU A 235 -23.23 -2.22 -8.09
C LEU A 235 -21.98 -3.00 -7.65
N PHE A 236 -22.16 -4.19 -7.06
CA PHE A 236 -21.07 -5.05 -6.59
C PHE A 236 -20.75 -6.24 -7.52
N SER A 237 -21.37 -6.29 -8.70
CA SER A 237 -20.96 -7.21 -9.76
C SER A 237 -19.53 -6.87 -10.18
N PRO A 238 -18.66 -7.85 -10.48
CA PRO A 238 -17.33 -7.55 -11.00
C PRO A 238 -17.46 -6.58 -12.18
N ILE A 239 -16.73 -5.48 -12.12
CA ILE A 239 -16.59 -4.54 -13.23
C ILE A 239 -15.76 -5.28 -14.29
N HIS A 240 -16.38 -6.16 -15.06
CA HIS A 240 -15.63 -7.03 -15.99
C HIS A 240 -15.73 -6.65 -17.46
N GLU A 241 -16.45 -5.59 -17.85
CA GLU A 241 -16.49 -5.18 -19.26
C GLU A 241 -16.35 -3.67 -19.52
N GLU A 242 -16.91 -2.79 -18.68
CA GLU A 242 -16.92 -1.35 -19.01
C GLU A 242 -15.58 -0.63 -18.79
N PHE A 243 -14.77 -1.04 -17.79
CA PHE A 243 -13.48 -0.38 -17.51
C PHE A 243 -12.33 -0.85 -18.41
N SER A 244 -12.40 -2.07 -18.95
CA SER A 244 -11.43 -2.58 -19.94
C SER A 244 -11.50 -1.83 -21.29
N ALA A 245 -12.59 -1.10 -21.54
CA ALA A 245 -12.78 -0.29 -22.75
C ALA A 245 -12.18 1.13 -22.67
N GLY A 246 -11.36 1.43 -21.65
CA GLY A 246 -10.61 2.68 -21.58
C GLY A 246 -11.42 3.90 -21.09
N ALA A 247 -12.53 3.69 -20.39
CA ALA A 247 -13.26 4.76 -19.71
C ALA A 247 -12.86 4.82 -18.23
N GLY A 248 -11.66 5.31 -17.95
CA GLY A 248 -11.21 5.60 -16.59
C GLY A 248 -10.23 6.75 -16.62
N ILE A 249 -10.77 7.98 -16.51
CA ILE A 249 -10.11 9.31 -16.38
C ILE A 249 -8.86 9.53 -17.24
#